data_AF-A0A973BKL5-F1
#
_entry.id   AF-A0A973BKL5-F1
#
_cell.length_a   1.000
_cell.length_b   1.000
_cell.length_c   1.000
_cell.angle_alpha   90.00
_cell.angle_beta   90.00
_cell.angle_gamma   90.00
#
_symmetry.space_group_name_H-M   'P 1'
#
loop_
_entity.id
_entity.type
_entity.pdbx_description
1 polymer ?
#
loop_
_entity_poly.entity_id
_entity_poly.type
_entity_poly.pdbx_seq_one_letter_code
_entity_poly.pdbx_strand_id
1 'polypeptide(L)'
;MRKPYHLMTYDNRIGKNMKIITKIAVLILFAFNISYADIRTTVKNDCASCHSFKKVETDFTQRLERKGSPLYYAGNKYNESWLINWLQNPVTIRPGGSFPPNHTIVTDEGDIIDEKTLPKHMKLSQKKAKEVAQYLMTLKAHQDLIDKVSYKAKKISKSSGRMNFAKFQGCLSCHKDSSTEGGRSGPELYTAWNRLQAKYIVSYLKEPQLWDKFTMMPNKHLKDSKIQKLVDYLKVIGESNDK
;
A
#
# COMPACT_ATOMS: atom_id res chain seq x y z
N MET A 1 49.27 22.28 -62.54
CA MET A 1 48.59 23.34 -61.76
C MET A 1 47.78 22.68 -60.65
N ARG A 2 48.22 22.80 -59.38
CA ARG A 2 47.54 22.25 -58.20
C ARG A 2 46.69 23.37 -57.56
N LYS A 3 45.39 23.13 -57.33
CA LYS A 3 44.54 24.02 -56.53
C LYS A 3 44.71 23.71 -55.03
N PRO A 4 44.71 24.70 -54.13
CA PRO A 4 44.78 24.46 -52.70
C PRO A 4 43.37 24.14 -52.14
N TYR A 5 43.31 23.18 -51.22
CA TYR A 5 42.12 22.89 -50.44
C TYR A 5 42.11 23.78 -49.19
N HIS A 6 40.99 24.49 -48.99
CA HIS A 6 40.74 25.31 -47.82
C HIS A 6 40.29 24.41 -46.65
N LEU A 7 41.03 24.39 -45.54
CA LEU A 7 40.63 23.75 -44.29
C LEU A 7 39.49 24.56 -43.63
N MET A 8 38.32 23.94 -43.48
CA MET A 8 37.23 24.43 -42.61
C MET A 8 37.64 24.25 -41.15
N THR A 9 37.57 25.33 -40.37
CA THR A 9 37.73 25.30 -38.92
C THR A 9 36.48 24.71 -38.26
N TYR A 10 36.66 23.66 -37.47
CA TYR A 10 35.61 23.00 -36.72
C TYR A 10 35.16 23.91 -35.55
N ASP A 11 33.86 24.26 -35.51
CA ASP A 11 33.28 25.08 -34.45
C ASP A 11 33.27 24.33 -33.10
N ASN A 12 34.07 24.81 -32.16
CA ASN A 12 34.31 24.22 -30.84
C ASN A 12 33.16 24.48 -29.83
N ARG A 13 32.03 25.05 -30.27
CA ARG A 13 30.88 25.37 -29.40
C ARG A 13 30.03 24.16 -29.00
N ILE A 14 30.03 23.09 -29.79
CA ILE A 14 29.22 21.88 -29.53
C ILE A 14 29.76 21.10 -28.30
N GLY A 15 31.08 21.02 -28.13
CA GLY A 15 31.71 20.29 -27.02
C GLY A 15 31.53 20.94 -25.64
N LYS A 16 31.36 22.27 -25.58
CA LYS A 16 31.18 23.01 -24.31
C LYS A 16 29.77 22.84 -23.75
N ASN A 17 28.76 22.87 -24.63
CA ASN A 17 27.36 22.65 -24.26
C ASN A 17 27.10 21.21 -23.81
N MET A 18 27.71 20.22 -24.46
CA MET A 18 27.56 18.82 -24.06
C MET A 18 28.15 18.55 -22.68
N LYS A 19 29.34 19.09 -22.35
CA LYS A 19 29.94 18.98 -21.00
C LYS A 19 29.13 19.67 -19.90
N ILE A 20 28.43 20.77 -20.21
CA ILE A 20 27.55 21.46 -19.26
C ILE A 20 26.28 20.63 -19.00
N ILE A 21 25.66 20.08 -20.06
CA ILE A 21 24.49 19.21 -19.95
C ILE A 21 24.82 17.94 -19.14
N THR A 22 25.98 17.32 -19.38
CA THR A 22 26.41 16.14 -18.60
C THR A 22 26.65 16.49 -17.12
N LYS A 23 27.25 17.65 -16.82
CA LYS A 23 27.48 18.09 -15.43
C LYS A 23 26.17 18.38 -14.68
N ILE A 24 25.19 19.01 -15.34
CA ILE A 24 23.86 19.27 -14.75
C ILE A 24 23.10 17.96 -14.51
N ALA A 25 23.12 17.03 -15.48
CA ALA A 25 22.48 15.72 -15.31
C ALA A 25 23.12 14.91 -14.17
N VAL A 26 24.45 14.95 -14.02
CA VAL A 26 25.18 14.31 -12.92
C VAL A 26 24.88 14.96 -11.58
N LEU A 27 24.81 16.30 -11.49
CA LEU A 27 24.44 17.04 -10.27
C LEU A 27 22.99 16.77 -9.84
N ILE A 28 22.06 16.69 -10.79
CA ILE A 28 20.66 16.33 -10.52
C ILE A 28 20.60 14.89 -10.02
N LEU A 29 21.25 13.94 -10.70
CA LEU A 29 21.32 12.54 -10.23
C LEU A 29 21.95 12.42 -8.83
N PHE A 30 22.99 13.20 -8.51
CA PHE A 30 23.62 13.19 -7.19
C PHE A 30 22.72 13.78 -6.10
N ALA A 31 22.08 14.93 -6.35
CA ALA A 31 21.16 15.57 -5.40
C ALA A 31 19.92 14.70 -5.10
N PHE A 32 19.38 14.03 -6.11
CA PHE A 32 18.30 13.06 -5.93
C PHE A 32 18.73 11.87 -5.06
N ASN A 33 19.94 11.33 -5.24
CA ASN A 33 20.43 10.21 -4.44
C ASN A 33 20.69 10.57 -2.97
N ILE A 34 21.17 11.78 -2.67
CA ILE A 34 21.40 12.25 -1.30
C ILE A 34 20.08 12.39 -0.54
N SER A 35 19.05 13.00 -1.14
CA SER A 35 17.73 13.14 -0.52
C SER A 35 17.06 11.78 -0.24
N TYR A 36 17.29 10.77 -1.09
CA TYR A 36 16.74 9.42 -0.88
C TYR A 36 17.44 8.63 0.24
N ALA A 37 18.73 8.85 0.47
CA ALA A 37 19.46 8.22 1.58
C ALA A 37 19.03 8.80 2.94
N ASP A 38 18.82 10.11 2.99
CA ASP A 38 18.37 10.82 4.20
C ASP A 38 16.93 10.44 4.59
N ILE A 39 16.00 10.44 3.63
CA ILE A 39 14.61 10.02 3.91
C ILE A 39 14.52 8.55 4.32
N ARG A 40 15.33 7.66 3.71
CA ARG A 40 15.38 6.24 4.11
C ARG A 40 15.79 6.10 5.58
N THR A 41 16.79 6.87 6.00
CA THR A 41 17.29 6.84 7.38
C THR A 41 16.23 7.38 8.33
N THR A 42 15.61 8.52 8.01
CA THR A 42 14.53 9.08 8.82
C THR A 42 13.36 8.10 8.96
N VAL A 43 12.88 7.52 7.84
CA VAL A 43 11.79 6.54 7.85
C VAL A 43 12.13 5.32 8.71
N LYS A 44 13.38 4.83 8.63
CA LYS A 44 13.80 3.73 9.49
C LYS A 44 13.78 4.14 10.97
N ASN A 45 14.30 5.30 11.32
CA ASN A 45 14.35 5.75 12.71
C ASN A 45 12.94 5.98 13.29
N ASP A 46 12.07 6.61 12.52
CA ASP A 46 10.75 7.05 13.01
C ASP A 46 9.70 5.94 12.95
N CYS A 47 9.83 4.99 12.00
CA CYS A 47 8.78 4.00 11.72
C CYS A 47 9.16 2.56 12.08
N ALA A 48 10.44 2.20 12.16
CA ALA A 48 10.86 0.80 12.29
C ALA A 48 10.58 0.19 13.68
N SER A 49 10.28 1.01 14.69
CA SER A 49 9.82 0.54 16.00
C SER A 49 8.48 -0.21 15.94
N CYS A 50 7.68 0.06 14.90
CA CYS A 50 6.39 -0.58 14.68
C CYS A 50 6.31 -1.35 13.35
N HIS A 51 6.99 -0.88 12.31
CA HIS A 51 6.86 -1.40 10.95
C HIS A 51 8.11 -2.13 10.48
N SER A 52 7.95 -3.33 9.89
CA SER A 52 9.07 -4.05 9.29
C SER A 52 9.36 -3.58 7.86
N PHE A 53 10.64 -3.27 7.60
CA PHE A 53 11.15 -2.87 6.28
C PHE A 53 11.92 -3.99 5.56
N LYS A 54 11.89 -5.20 6.12
CA LYS A 54 12.38 -6.44 5.52
C LYS A 54 11.43 -7.57 5.87
N LYS A 55 11.43 -8.62 5.07
CA LYS A 55 10.71 -9.86 5.40
C LYS A 55 11.35 -10.47 6.65
N VAL A 56 10.56 -10.61 7.72
CA VAL A 56 11.02 -11.13 9.01
C VAL A 56 10.30 -12.41 9.42
N GLU A 57 9.15 -12.74 8.83
CA GLU A 57 8.22 -13.77 9.30
C GLU A 57 8.81 -15.20 9.25
N THR A 58 9.45 -15.61 10.34
CA THR A 58 9.94 -16.99 10.54
C THR A 58 8.86 -17.88 11.15
N ASP A 59 8.08 -17.33 12.09
CA ASP A 59 7.08 -18.03 12.91
C ASP A 59 5.86 -17.15 13.27
N PHE A 60 4.87 -17.78 13.91
CA PHE A 60 3.61 -17.15 14.28
C PHE A 60 3.75 -16.11 15.40
N THR A 61 4.76 -16.22 16.28
CA THR A 61 4.98 -15.29 17.40
C THR A 61 5.17 -13.87 16.90
N GLN A 62 5.90 -13.70 15.79
CA GLN A 62 6.06 -12.39 15.15
C GLN A 62 4.75 -11.75 14.69
N ARG A 63 3.70 -12.53 14.42
CA ARG A 63 2.38 -11.98 14.08
C ARG A 63 1.69 -11.40 15.31
N LEU A 64 1.81 -12.08 16.46
CA LEU A 64 1.23 -11.70 17.75
C LEU A 64 1.86 -10.41 18.30
N GLU A 65 3.17 -10.28 18.16
CA GLU A 65 3.93 -9.13 18.66
C GLU A 65 3.95 -7.92 17.70
N ARG A 66 3.40 -8.10 16.49
CA ARG A 66 3.45 -7.08 15.44
C ARG A 66 2.60 -5.85 15.80
N LYS A 67 3.27 -4.72 15.97
CA LYS A 67 2.64 -3.41 16.20
C LYS A 67 2.07 -2.80 14.92
N GLY A 68 2.82 -2.83 13.82
CA GLY A 68 2.45 -2.23 12.53
C GLY A 68 2.59 -3.17 11.35
N SER A 69 1.85 -2.93 10.27
CA SER A 69 1.96 -3.78 9.07
C SER A 69 3.35 -3.69 8.42
N PRO A 70 3.85 -4.78 7.81
CA PRO A 70 5.07 -4.72 7.02
C PRO A 70 4.98 -3.68 5.89
N LEU A 71 6.09 -2.97 5.65
CA LEU A 71 6.19 -1.90 4.65
C LEU A 71 7.15 -2.23 3.50
N TYR A 72 7.87 -3.35 3.55
CA TYR A 72 8.82 -3.76 2.50
C TYR A 72 8.19 -4.02 1.12
N TYR A 73 6.86 -4.06 1.03
CA TYR A 73 6.07 -4.13 -0.20
C TYR A 73 5.00 -3.02 -0.29
N ALA A 74 5.17 -1.91 0.44
CA ALA A 74 4.19 -0.83 0.49
C ALA A 74 3.82 -0.28 -0.90
N GLY A 75 4.81 -0.15 -1.80
CA GLY A 75 4.61 0.30 -3.18
C GLY A 75 3.92 -0.71 -4.10
N ASN A 76 3.79 -1.98 -3.69
CA ASN A 76 2.89 -2.92 -4.37
C ASN A 76 1.44 -2.75 -3.87
N LYS A 77 1.25 -2.30 -2.62
CA LYS A 77 -0.01 -2.38 -1.89
C LYS A 77 -0.85 -1.11 -1.94
N TYR A 78 -0.27 0.04 -1.62
CA TYR A 78 -1.01 1.27 -1.37
C TYR A 78 -1.02 2.20 -2.59
N ASN A 79 -2.06 3.02 -2.69
CA ASN A 79 -2.06 4.18 -3.58
C ASN A 79 -1.27 5.33 -2.94
N GLU A 80 -0.39 5.99 -3.69
CA GLU A 80 0.46 7.07 -3.18
C GLU A 80 -0.33 8.26 -2.65
N SER A 81 -1.35 8.71 -3.39
CA SER A 81 -2.22 9.81 -2.98
C SER A 81 -2.90 9.54 -1.63
N TRP A 82 -3.31 8.29 -1.42
CA TRP A 82 -3.88 7.87 -0.15
C TRP A 82 -2.83 7.89 0.98
N LEU A 83 -1.61 7.39 0.74
CA LEU A 83 -0.53 7.45 1.75
C LEU A 83 -0.27 8.89 2.18
N ILE A 84 -0.17 9.82 1.23
CA ILE A 84 0.07 11.24 1.52
C ILE A 84 -1.04 11.81 2.40
N ASN A 85 -2.31 11.53 2.08
CA ASN A 85 -3.45 12.05 2.83
C ASN A 85 -3.59 11.39 4.21
N TRP A 86 -3.48 10.06 4.28
CA TRP A 86 -3.63 9.30 5.52
C TRP A 86 -2.50 9.58 6.51
N LEU A 87 -1.26 9.78 6.05
CA LEU A 87 -0.14 10.13 6.95
C LEU A 87 -0.31 11.51 7.61
N GLN A 88 -1.05 12.43 6.97
CA GLN A 88 -1.40 13.72 7.58
C GLN A 88 -2.53 13.59 8.59
N ASN A 89 -3.52 12.75 8.30
CA ASN A 89 -4.71 12.55 9.13
C ASN A 89 -5.02 11.06 9.28
N PRO A 90 -4.24 10.32 10.08
CA PRO A 90 -4.40 8.88 10.20
C PRO A 90 -5.70 8.55 10.92
N VAL A 91 -6.43 7.62 10.33
CA VAL A 91 -7.65 7.02 10.88
C VAL A 91 -7.48 5.52 11.08
N THR A 92 -8.26 4.96 12.01
CA THR A 92 -8.24 3.53 12.32
C THR A 92 -8.71 2.69 11.13
N ILE A 93 -7.80 1.88 10.59
CA ILE A 93 -8.08 0.93 9.50
C ILE A 93 -8.53 -0.43 10.05
N ARG A 94 -8.00 -0.83 11.19
CA ARG A 94 -8.28 -2.11 11.84
C ARG A 94 -9.08 -1.82 13.11
N PRO A 95 -10.42 -1.89 13.06
CA PRO A 95 -11.26 -1.56 14.22
C PRO A 95 -11.02 -2.48 15.42
N GLY A 96 -10.53 -3.71 15.22
CA GLY A 96 -10.05 -4.61 16.28
C GLY A 96 -8.52 -4.67 16.41
N GLY A 97 -7.76 -3.75 15.78
CA GLY A 97 -6.30 -3.80 15.83
C GLY A 97 -5.66 -4.90 14.98
N SER A 98 -4.34 -5.05 15.10
CA SER A 98 -3.56 -6.03 14.31
C SER A 98 -3.83 -7.47 14.72
N PHE A 99 -4.17 -7.67 15.99
CA PHE A 99 -4.57 -8.93 16.62
C PHE A 99 -5.71 -8.66 17.62
N PRO A 100 -6.98 -8.83 17.21
CA PRO A 100 -8.16 -8.50 18.00
C PRO A 100 -8.23 -9.07 19.42
N PRO A 101 -7.75 -10.29 19.69
CA PRO A 101 -7.77 -10.81 21.06
C PRO A 101 -7.00 -9.93 22.07
N ASN A 102 -5.96 -9.20 21.65
CA ASN A 102 -5.24 -8.27 22.55
C ASN A 102 -6.03 -7.01 22.93
N HIS A 103 -7.15 -6.77 22.25
CA HIS A 103 -7.98 -5.58 22.40
C HIS A 103 -9.42 -5.95 22.78
N THR A 104 -9.69 -7.23 23.08
CA THR A 104 -11.03 -7.71 23.41
C THR A 104 -11.19 -7.80 24.92
N ILE A 105 -12.29 -7.29 25.44
CA ILE A 105 -12.70 -7.43 26.83
C ILE A 105 -14.05 -8.13 26.89
N VAL A 106 -14.23 -8.99 27.89
CA VAL A 106 -15.50 -9.70 28.14
C VAL A 106 -16.38 -8.82 29.03
N THR A 107 -17.61 -8.55 28.62
CA THR A 107 -18.64 -7.87 29.44
C THR A 107 -19.87 -8.77 29.60
N ASP A 108 -20.83 -8.35 30.43
CA ASP A 108 -22.08 -9.08 30.65
C ASP A 108 -22.94 -9.16 29.37
N GLU A 109 -22.76 -8.20 28.45
CA GLU A 109 -23.42 -8.13 27.14
C GLU A 109 -22.65 -8.86 26.02
N GLY A 110 -21.47 -9.40 26.35
CA GLY A 110 -20.59 -10.14 25.44
C GLY A 110 -19.24 -9.46 25.18
N ASP A 111 -18.47 -10.07 24.29
CA ASP A 111 -17.12 -9.60 23.98
C ASP A 111 -17.14 -8.31 23.15
N ILE A 112 -16.45 -7.28 23.62
CA ILE A 112 -16.29 -6.00 22.91
C ILE A 112 -14.83 -5.64 22.69
N ILE A 113 -14.57 -4.82 21.68
CA ILE A 113 -13.24 -4.23 21.46
C ILE A 113 -13.08 -3.01 22.37
N ASP A 114 -12.06 -3.01 23.23
CA ASP A 114 -11.62 -1.82 23.96
C ASP A 114 -10.80 -0.90 23.03
N GLU A 115 -11.48 0.06 22.41
CA GLU A 115 -10.88 1.02 21.49
C GLU A 115 -9.76 1.86 22.12
N LYS A 116 -9.72 1.99 23.46
CA LYS A 116 -8.67 2.74 24.15
C LYS A 116 -7.31 2.07 24.06
N THR A 117 -7.29 0.76 23.83
CA THR A 117 -6.07 -0.04 23.70
C THR A 117 -5.51 -0.03 22.27
N LEU A 118 -6.25 0.49 21.29
CA LEU A 118 -5.81 0.53 19.91
C LEU A 118 -4.69 1.58 19.72
N PRO A 119 -3.56 1.21 19.10
CA PRO A 119 -2.46 2.14 18.89
C PRO A 119 -2.87 3.24 17.92
N LYS A 120 -2.62 4.50 18.32
CA LYS A 120 -2.76 5.66 17.43
C LYS A 120 -1.52 5.79 16.55
N HIS A 121 -1.72 6.05 15.27
CA HIS A 121 -0.61 6.34 14.36
C HIS A 121 -0.19 7.80 14.47
N MET A 122 1.11 8.07 14.33
CA MET A 122 1.63 9.44 14.32
C MET A 122 1.13 10.24 13.11
N LYS A 123 0.98 11.56 13.27
CA LYS A 123 0.68 12.47 12.16
C LYS A 123 1.97 13.05 11.59
N LEU A 124 2.02 13.22 10.28
CA LEU A 124 3.13 13.88 9.58
C LEU A 124 2.66 15.21 8.96
N SER A 125 3.57 16.17 8.84
CA SER A 125 3.32 17.36 8.03
C SER A 125 3.16 16.99 6.56
N GLN A 126 2.51 17.84 5.76
CA GLN A 126 2.30 17.58 4.32
C GLN A 126 3.59 17.26 3.57
N LYS A 127 4.66 18.03 3.83
CA LYS A 127 5.99 17.80 3.23
C LYS A 127 6.54 16.43 3.60
N LYS A 128 6.53 16.08 4.90
CA LYS A 128 7.08 14.80 5.37
C LYS A 128 6.23 13.62 4.90
N ALA A 129 4.90 13.76 4.90
CA ALA A 129 3.98 12.76 4.36
C ALA A 129 4.29 12.43 2.89
N LYS A 130 4.56 13.45 2.06
CA LYS A 130 4.95 13.27 0.66
C LYS A 130 6.28 12.53 0.52
N GLU A 131 7.32 12.95 1.24
CA GLU A 131 8.64 12.31 1.19
C GLU A 131 8.58 10.83 1.65
N VAL A 132 7.87 10.57 2.76
CA VAL A 132 7.68 9.20 3.27
C VAL A 132 6.88 8.36 2.29
N ALA A 133 5.77 8.88 1.75
CA ALA A 133 4.97 8.16 0.76
C ALA A 133 5.80 7.78 -0.47
N GLN A 134 6.56 8.73 -1.03
CA GLN A 134 7.44 8.48 -2.18
C GLN A 134 8.46 7.38 -1.89
N TYR A 135 9.11 7.42 -0.72
CA TYR A 135 10.01 6.34 -0.31
C TYR A 135 9.28 4.99 -0.21
N LEU A 136 8.12 4.94 0.45
CA LEU A 136 7.33 3.70 0.58
C LEU A 136 6.90 3.14 -0.78
N MET A 137 6.61 4.00 -1.76
CA MET A 137 6.26 3.58 -3.12
C MET A 137 7.42 2.89 -3.86
N THR A 138 8.67 3.09 -3.43
CA THR A 138 9.84 2.37 -3.96
C THR A 138 9.93 0.93 -3.44
N LEU A 139 9.25 0.60 -2.34
CA LEU A 139 9.33 -0.70 -1.69
C LEU A 139 8.39 -1.69 -2.37
N LYS A 140 8.94 -2.50 -3.28
CA LYS A 140 8.18 -3.39 -4.18
C LYS A 140 8.62 -4.86 -4.11
N ALA A 141 8.89 -5.37 -2.91
CA ALA A 141 9.43 -6.73 -2.71
C ALA A 141 8.57 -7.87 -3.28
N HIS A 142 7.29 -7.62 -3.60
CA HIS A 142 6.36 -8.61 -4.16
C HIS A 142 5.87 -8.23 -5.56
N GLN A 143 6.73 -7.59 -6.35
CA GLN A 143 6.38 -7.24 -7.73
C GLN A 143 6.02 -8.47 -8.57
N ASP A 144 6.65 -9.61 -8.32
CA ASP A 144 6.36 -10.88 -9.01
C ASP A 144 4.90 -11.34 -8.82
N LEU A 145 4.29 -11.09 -7.64
CA LEU A 145 2.89 -11.40 -7.37
C LEU A 145 1.94 -10.47 -8.13
N ILE A 146 2.35 -9.22 -8.31
CA ILE A 146 1.58 -8.20 -9.05
C ILE A 146 1.63 -8.47 -10.55
N ASP A 147 2.77 -8.92 -11.07
CA ASP A 147 2.97 -9.18 -12.50
C ASP A 147 2.17 -10.42 -12.97
N LYS A 148 1.90 -11.36 -12.07
CA LYS A 148 1.07 -12.57 -12.32
C LYS A 148 -0.43 -12.28 -12.45
N VAL A 149 -0.89 -11.07 -12.13
CA VAL A 149 -2.32 -10.73 -12.12
C VAL A 149 -2.66 -9.55 -13.02
N SER A 150 -3.90 -9.58 -13.51
CA SER A 150 -4.51 -8.47 -14.22
C SER A 150 -5.86 -8.13 -13.58
N TYR A 151 -6.30 -6.89 -13.79
CA TYR A 151 -7.60 -6.43 -13.35
C TYR A 151 -8.15 -5.47 -14.39
N LYS A 152 -9.40 -5.69 -14.79
CA LYS A 152 -10.17 -4.77 -15.61
C LYS A 152 -11.52 -4.59 -14.93
N ALA A 153 -11.84 -3.37 -14.53
CA ALA A 153 -13.08 -3.08 -13.84
C ALA A 153 -14.30 -3.47 -14.69
N LYS A 154 -15.32 -4.02 -14.04
CA LYS A 154 -16.64 -4.28 -14.62
C LYS A 154 -17.71 -3.57 -13.79
N LYS A 155 -18.77 -3.14 -14.48
CA LYS A 155 -19.95 -2.62 -13.79
C LYS A 155 -20.69 -3.80 -13.15
N ILE A 156 -21.04 -3.65 -11.88
CA ILE A 156 -21.89 -4.59 -11.15
C ILE A 156 -22.94 -3.81 -10.36
N SER A 157 -24.06 -4.45 -10.05
CA SER A 157 -25.01 -3.91 -9.07
C SER A 157 -24.40 -3.92 -7.67
N LYS A 158 -24.53 -2.81 -6.93
CA LYS A 158 -24.10 -2.70 -5.52
C LYS A 158 -24.76 -3.79 -4.66
N SER A 159 -26.05 -4.05 -4.85
CA SER A 159 -26.78 -5.07 -4.07
C SER A 159 -26.29 -6.49 -4.37
N SER A 160 -26.04 -6.81 -5.64
CA SER A 160 -25.48 -8.10 -6.04
C SER A 160 -24.03 -8.29 -5.56
N GLY A 161 -23.22 -7.23 -5.61
CA GLY A 161 -21.87 -7.21 -5.06
C GLY A 161 -21.87 -7.47 -3.56
N ARG A 162 -22.73 -6.76 -2.82
CA ARG A 162 -22.89 -6.94 -1.37
C ARG A 162 -23.38 -8.34 -1.01
N MET A 163 -24.36 -8.88 -1.73
CA MET A 163 -24.83 -10.26 -1.53
C MET A 163 -23.67 -11.27 -1.66
N ASN A 164 -22.83 -11.09 -2.68
CA ASN A 164 -21.66 -11.93 -2.88
C ASN A 164 -20.65 -11.78 -1.74
N PHE A 165 -20.27 -10.55 -1.42
CA PHE A 165 -19.33 -10.23 -0.34
C PHE A 165 -19.79 -10.77 1.02
N ALA A 166 -21.03 -10.47 1.42
CA ALA A 166 -21.56 -10.80 2.73
C ALA A 166 -22.00 -12.27 2.83
N LYS A 167 -22.89 -12.73 1.95
CA LYS A 167 -23.54 -14.05 2.13
C LYS A 167 -22.77 -15.20 1.51
N PHE A 168 -22.26 -15.02 0.28
CA PHE A 168 -21.62 -16.13 -0.43
C PHE A 168 -20.13 -16.30 -0.08
N GLN A 169 -19.45 -15.21 0.28
CA GLN A 169 -18.04 -15.24 0.66
C GLN A 169 -17.79 -15.04 2.14
N GLY A 170 -18.80 -14.67 2.93
CA GLY A 170 -18.68 -14.51 4.38
C GLY A 170 -17.72 -13.38 4.78
N CYS A 171 -17.36 -12.47 3.87
CA CYS A 171 -16.35 -11.45 4.15
C CYS A 171 -16.82 -10.50 5.27
N LEU A 172 -18.13 -10.29 5.39
CA LEU A 172 -18.74 -9.43 6.40
C LEU A 172 -18.56 -9.96 7.83
N SER A 173 -18.30 -11.27 8.02
CA SER A 173 -18.03 -11.84 9.35
C SER A 173 -16.76 -11.29 9.99
N CYS A 174 -15.79 -10.85 9.18
CA CYS A 174 -14.53 -10.29 9.66
C CYS A 174 -14.35 -8.82 9.29
N HIS A 175 -14.85 -8.40 8.13
CA HIS A 175 -14.61 -7.07 7.59
C HIS A 175 -15.85 -6.19 7.63
N LYS A 176 -15.63 -4.89 7.82
CA LYS A 176 -16.67 -3.87 7.61
C LYS A 176 -16.74 -3.47 6.13
N ASP A 177 -17.93 -3.44 5.55
CA ASP A 177 -18.20 -2.86 4.22
C ASP A 177 -18.96 -1.52 4.27
N SER A 178 -19.21 -1.02 5.48
CA SER A 178 -19.66 0.35 5.77
C SER A 178 -19.09 0.85 7.11
N SER A 179 -19.36 2.11 7.48
CA SER A 179 -18.94 2.66 8.77
C SER A 179 -19.63 2.00 9.97
N THR A 180 -20.78 1.34 9.78
CA THR A 180 -21.62 0.79 10.86
C THR A 180 -21.77 -0.73 10.82
N GLU A 181 -21.58 -1.38 9.67
CA GLU A 181 -21.86 -2.80 9.50
C GLU A 181 -20.59 -3.65 9.32
N GLY A 182 -20.67 -4.91 9.76
CA GLY A 182 -19.65 -5.93 9.56
C GLY A 182 -18.72 -6.17 10.73
N GLY A 183 -17.87 -7.18 10.58
CA GLY A 183 -16.94 -7.65 11.61
C GLY A 183 -15.81 -6.66 11.88
N ARG A 184 -15.26 -6.72 13.09
CA ARG A 184 -14.15 -5.85 13.53
C ARG A 184 -12.78 -6.55 13.54
N SER A 185 -12.75 -7.86 13.28
CA SER A 185 -11.52 -8.67 13.36
C SER A 185 -10.60 -8.50 12.15
N GLY A 186 -11.14 -8.11 11.00
CA GLY A 186 -10.42 -7.69 9.80
C GLY A 186 -10.34 -6.16 9.67
N PRO A 187 -9.49 -5.66 8.75
CA PRO A 187 -9.53 -4.23 8.39
C PRO A 187 -10.89 -3.86 7.80
N GLU A 188 -11.31 -2.61 7.97
CA GLU A 188 -12.43 -2.10 7.18
C GLU A 188 -12.09 -2.11 5.69
N LEU A 189 -13.11 -2.34 4.86
CA LEU A 189 -12.98 -2.43 3.41
C LEU A 189 -13.80 -1.37 2.66
N TYR A 190 -14.59 -0.55 3.36
CA TYR A 190 -15.39 0.51 2.72
C TYR A 190 -14.54 1.68 2.19
N THR A 191 -13.31 1.84 2.68
CA THR A 191 -12.31 2.77 2.10
C THR A 191 -11.22 2.06 1.30
N ALA A 192 -11.27 0.73 1.17
CA ALA A 192 -10.16 -0.06 0.64
C ALA A 192 -9.81 0.28 -0.80
N TRP A 193 -10.77 0.68 -1.64
CA TRP A 193 -10.52 1.04 -3.03
C TRP A 193 -9.62 2.28 -3.17
N ASN A 194 -9.87 3.30 -2.35
CA ASN A 194 -9.06 4.51 -2.35
C ASN A 194 -7.67 4.24 -1.75
N ARG A 195 -7.57 3.29 -0.81
CA ARG A 195 -6.33 2.91 -0.14
C ARG A 195 -5.42 2.00 -0.95
N LEU A 196 -5.96 0.96 -1.58
CA LEU A 196 -5.21 -0.18 -2.09
C LEU A 196 -5.18 -0.19 -3.62
N GLN A 197 -4.06 -0.62 -4.19
CA GLN A 197 -3.96 -0.81 -5.63
C GLN A 197 -4.80 -2.03 -6.05
N ALA A 198 -5.54 -1.94 -7.16
CA ALA A 198 -6.45 -3.00 -7.59
C ALA A 198 -5.76 -4.37 -7.79
N LYS A 199 -4.57 -4.38 -8.40
CA LYS A 199 -3.78 -5.61 -8.58
C LYS A 199 -3.35 -6.24 -7.24
N TYR A 200 -3.05 -5.42 -6.24
CA TYR A 200 -2.79 -5.93 -4.89
C TYR A 200 -4.01 -6.66 -4.35
N ILE A 201 -5.20 -6.06 -4.43
CA ILE A 201 -6.44 -6.70 -3.94
C ILE A 201 -6.67 -8.05 -4.66
N VAL A 202 -6.51 -8.09 -5.99
CA VAL A 202 -6.65 -9.34 -6.76
C VAL A 202 -5.65 -10.40 -6.30
N SER A 203 -4.36 -10.06 -6.23
CA SER A 203 -3.33 -11.04 -5.84
C SER A 203 -3.48 -11.49 -4.38
N TYR A 204 -3.89 -10.59 -3.47
CA TYR A 204 -4.10 -10.90 -2.06
C TYR A 204 -5.30 -11.84 -1.89
N LEU A 205 -6.39 -11.65 -2.65
CA LEU A 205 -7.54 -12.56 -2.62
C LEU A 205 -7.26 -13.94 -3.23
N LYS A 206 -6.26 -14.05 -4.13
CA LYS A 206 -5.83 -15.36 -4.67
C LYS A 206 -5.10 -16.19 -3.62
N GLU A 207 -4.16 -15.59 -2.89
CA GLU A 207 -3.30 -16.30 -1.93
C GLU A 207 -2.75 -15.32 -0.88
N PRO A 208 -3.52 -14.99 0.19
CA PRO A 208 -3.10 -14.04 1.22
C PRO A 208 -1.75 -14.38 1.86
N GLN A 209 -1.46 -15.68 2.00
CA GLN A 209 -0.29 -16.26 2.67
C GLN A 209 1.02 -16.00 1.91
N LEU A 210 0.97 -15.67 0.60
CA LEU A 210 2.16 -15.23 -0.14
C LEU A 210 2.58 -13.80 0.22
N TRP A 211 1.65 -12.97 0.68
CA TRP A 211 1.90 -11.60 1.12
C TRP A 211 2.29 -11.52 2.59
N ASP A 212 1.65 -12.33 3.42
CA ASP A 212 1.90 -12.43 4.87
C ASP A 212 1.60 -13.87 5.29
N LYS A 213 2.65 -14.64 5.57
CA LYS A 213 2.59 -16.10 5.79
C LYS A 213 1.65 -16.46 6.95
N PHE A 214 1.56 -15.58 7.94
CA PHE A 214 0.78 -15.77 9.16
C PHE A 214 -0.45 -14.84 9.21
N THR A 215 -0.93 -14.38 8.05
CA THR A 215 -2.18 -13.63 7.98
C THR A 215 -3.35 -14.46 8.52
N MET A 216 -4.24 -13.81 9.26
CA MET A 216 -5.48 -14.43 9.74
C MET A 216 -6.55 -14.51 8.64
N MET A 217 -6.34 -13.85 7.49
CA MET A 217 -7.28 -13.96 6.38
C MET A 217 -7.12 -15.33 5.71
N PRO A 218 -8.17 -16.18 5.70
CA PRO A 218 -8.06 -17.50 5.11
C PRO A 218 -7.90 -17.42 3.59
N ASN A 219 -7.17 -18.36 3.01
CA ASN A 219 -7.27 -18.60 1.57
C ASN A 219 -8.60 -19.31 1.28
N LYS A 220 -9.52 -18.62 0.60
CA LYS A 220 -10.82 -19.19 0.23
C LYS A 220 -10.78 -19.96 -1.10
N HIS A 221 -9.61 -20.11 -1.72
CA HIS A 221 -9.38 -20.74 -3.02
C HIS A 221 -10.39 -20.27 -4.09
N LEU A 222 -10.58 -18.95 -4.16
CA LEU A 222 -11.60 -18.34 -5.00
C LEU A 222 -11.24 -18.46 -6.48
N LYS A 223 -12.22 -18.81 -7.31
CA LYS A 223 -12.11 -18.68 -8.77
C LYS A 223 -11.95 -17.20 -9.16
N ASP A 224 -11.22 -16.94 -10.23
CA ASP A 224 -10.93 -15.58 -10.73
C ASP A 224 -12.20 -14.74 -10.97
N SER A 225 -13.28 -15.36 -11.45
CA SER A 225 -14.56 -14.67 -11.64
C SER A 225 -15.21 -14.20 -10.33
N LYS A 226 -14.95 -14.87 -9.21
CA LYS A 226 -15.41 -14.45 -7.87
C LYS A 226 -14.53 -13.35 -7.32
N ILE A 227 -13.21 -13.45 -7.50
CA ILE A 227 -12.26 -12.39 -7.14
C ILE A 227 -12.61 -11.09 -7.88
N GLN A 228 -12.82 -11.15 -9.20
CA GLN A 228 -13.26 -10.00 -10.00
C GLN A 228 -14.50 -9.32 -9.40
N LYS A 229 -15.55 -10.08 -9.08
CA LYS A 229 -16.79 -9.53 -8.48
C LYS A 229 -16.56 -8.89 -7.11
N LEU A 230 -15.66 -9.43 -6.30
CA LEU A 230 -15.31 -8.83 -5.00
C LEU A 230 -14.56 -7.51 -5.18
N VAL A 231 -13.59 -7.46 -6.10
CA VAL A 231 -12.82 -6.23 -6.37
C VAL A 231 -13.70 -5.16 -6.99
N ASP A 232 -14.59 -5.52 -7.93
CA ASP A 232 -15.59 -4.61 -8.49
C ASP A 232 -16.53 -4.07 -7.40
N TYR A 233 -16.90 -4.91 -6.40
CA TYR A 233 -17.71 -4.45 -5.27
C TYR A 233 -16.97 -3.45 -4.39
N LEU A 234 -15.71 -3.71 -4.05
CA LEU A 234 -14.88 -2.76 -3.30
C LEU A 234 -14.75 -1.42 -4.04
N LYS A 235 -14.60 -1.45 -5.37
CA LYS A 235 -14.63 -0.25 -6.20
C LYS A 235 -15.95 0.51 -6.06
N VAL A 236 -17.09 -0.17 -6.21
CA VAL A 236 -18.42 0.46 -6.10
C VAL A 236 -18.62 1.14 -4.75
N ILE A 237 -18.28 0.48 -3.64
CA ILE A 237 -18.47 1.06 -2.30
C ILE A 237 -17.47 2.19 -2.03
N GLY A 238 -16.21 2.06 -2.48
CA GLY A 238 -15.20 3.11 -2.31
C GLY A 238 -15.57 4.40 -3.04
N GLU A 239 -15.99 4.30 -4.30
CA GLU A 239 -16.38 5.47 -5.11
C GLU A 239 -17.73 6.08 -4.68
N SER A 240 -18.54 5.34 -3.93
CA SER A 240 -19.81 5.85 -3.38
C SER A 240 -19.63 6.62 -2.08
N ASN A 241 -18.54 6.37 -1.34
CA ASN A 241 -18.27 7.00 -0.04
C ASN A 241 -17.59 8.38 -0.17
N ASP A 242 -17.22 8.78 -1.40
CA ASP A 242 -16.73 10.13 -1.73
C ASP A 242 -17.88 11.09 -2.13
N LYS A 243 -19.14 10.72 -1.87
CA LYS A 243 -20.35 11.53 -2.04
C LYS A 243 -21.11 11.63 -0.72
#